data_AF-A0A1H8V130-F1
#
_entry.id   AF-A0A1H8V130-F1
#
_cell.length_a   1.000
_cell.length_b   1.000
_cell.length_c   1.000
_cell.angle_alpha   90.00
_cell.angle_beta   90.00
_cell.angle_gamma   90.00
#
_symmetry.space_group_name_H-M   'P 1'
#
loop_
_entity.id
_entity.type
_entity.pdbx_description
1 polymer ?
#
loop_
_entity_poly.entity_id
_entity_poly.type
_entity_poly.pdbx_seq_one_letter_code
_entity_poly.pdbx_strand_id
1 'polypeptide(L)' 'MSRWMHDHLDELDMLGLISIKKMNEGSTGGQYKTIALSEDLNAVLEALDETIAAVGVHRSVQGRLDKPY' A
#
# COMPACT_ATOMS: atom_id res chain seq x y z
N MET A 1 5.11 -3.34 12.19
CA MET A 1 4.46 -2.13 11.65
C MET A 1 4.10 -1.22 12.81
N SER A 2 4.21 0.10 12.69
CA SER A 2 3.76 1.00 13.77
C SER A 2 2.22 1.06 13.80
N ARG A 3 1.64 1.42 14.96
CA ARG A 3 0.18 1.53 15.10
C ARG A 3 -0.42 2.54 14.12
N TRP A 4 0.24 3.67 13.94
CA TRP A 4 -0.14 4.70 12.95
C TRP A 4 -0.24 4.16 11.52
N MET A 5 0.68 3.27 11.13
CA MET A 5 0.66 2.68 9.79
C MET A 5 -0.52 1.70 9.63
N HIS A 6 -0.94 1.03 10.70
CA HIS A 6 -2.15 0.21 10.66
C HIS A 6 -3.41 1.07 10.50
N ASP A 7 -3.54 2.14 11.29
CA ASP A 7 -4.69 3.03 11.23
C ASP A 7 -4.83 3.65 9.82
N HIS A 8 -3.72 4.09 9.24
CA HIS A 8 -3.71 4.65 7.88
C HIS A 8 -4.07 3.62 6.80
N LEU A 9 -3.63 2.37 6.93
CA LEU A 9 -4.03 1.31 5.99
C LEU A 9 -5.51 0.95 6.13
N ASP A 10 -6.03 0.92 7.35
CA ASP A 10 -7.45 0.65 7.58
C ASP A 10 -8.32 1.82 7.03
N GLU A 11 -7.84 3.07 7.04
CA GLU A 11 -8.48 4.20 6.34
C GLU A 11 -8.50 4.02 4.81
N LEU A 12 -7.38 3.62 4.21
CA LEU A 12 -7.31 3.38 2.76
C LEU A 12 -8.20 2.21 2.32
N ASP A 13 -8.33 1.17 3.14
CA ASP A 13 -9.25 0.05 2.93
C ASP A 13 -10.71 0.52 3.01
N MET A 14 -11.05 1.37 3.98
CA MET A 14 -12.39 1.99 4.07
C MET A 14 -12.74 2.88 2.88
N LEU A 15 -11.76 3.60 2.32
CA LEU A 15 -11.94 4.39 1.10
C LEU A 15 -11.99 3.54 -0.17
N GLY A 16 -11.75 2.23 -0.06
CA GLY A 16 -11.75 1.30 -1.19
C GLY A 16 -10.50 1.38 -2.06
N LEU A 17 -9.45 2.07 -1.62
CA LEU A 17 -8.21 2.26 -2.40
C LEU A 17 -7.31 1.02 -2.36
N ILE A 18 -7.36 0.30 -1.25
CA ILE A 18 -6.67 -0.98 -1.06
C ILE A 18 -7.65 -2.03 -0.56
N SER A 19 -7.21 -3.29 -0.63
CA SER A 19 -7.86 -4.41 0.04
C SER A 19 -6.89 -5.08 1.01
N ILE A 20 -7.36 -5.31 2.24
CA ILE A 20 -6.61 -6.00 3.28
C ILE A 20 -7.19 -7.41 3.49
N LYS A 21 -6.41 -8.44 3.18
CA LYS A 21 -6.75 -9.85 3.51
C LYS A 21 -5.98 -10.31 4.74
N LYS A 22 -6.71 -10.75 5.77
CA LYS A 22 -6.13 -11.38 6.96
C LYS A 22 -6.06 -12.89 6.75
N MET A 23 -4.88 -13.46 6.84
CA MET A 23 -4.68 -14.90 6.79
C MET A 23 -4.12 -15.38 8.13
N ASN A 24 -4.76 -16.41 8.70
CA ASN A 24 -4.33 -17.05 9.93
C ASN A 24 -3.33 -18.17 9.60
N GLU A 25 -2.12 -18.12 10.14
CA GLU A 25 -1.12 -19.19 10.06
C GLU A 25 -1.37 -20.26 11.11
N GLY A 26 -2.51 -20.94 11.00
CA GLY A 26 -2.79 -22.15 11.78
C GLY A 26 -2.44 -22.07 13.28
N SER A 27 -2.07 -23.21 13.87
CA SER A 27 -1.96 -23.46 15.31
C SER A 27 -0.90 -22.63 16.05
N THR A 28 -0.02 -21.91 15.34
CA THR A 28 1.13 -21.18 15.94
C THR A 28 0.84 -19.68 16.16
N GLY A 29 -0.33 -19.19 15.74
CA GLY A 29 -0.84 -17.88 16.18
C GLY A 29 -0.26 -16.65 15.46
N GLY A 30 0.05 -16.77 14.17
CA GLY A 30 0.40 -15.62 13.32
C GLY A 30 -0.80 -15.13 12.50
N GLN A 31 -1.06 -13.82 12.49
CA GLN A 31 -1.91 -13.17 11.49
C GLN A 31 -1.02 -12.35 10.56
N TYR A 32 -0.94 -12.72 9.29
CA TYR A 32 -0.37 -11.85 8.27
C TYR A 32 -1.48 -11.16 7.50
N LYS A 33 -1.25 -9.86 7.23
CA LYS A 33 -2.11 -9.04 6.38
C LYS A 33 -1.45 -8.99 4.99
N THR A 34 -2.15 -9.45 3.98
CA THR A 34 -1.79 -9.18 2.58
C THR A 34 -2.53 -7.93 2.12
N ILE A 35 -1.81 -6.99 1.53
CA ILE A 35 -2.35 -5.70 1.05
C ILE A 35 -2.23 -5.68 -0.47
N ALA A 36 -3.31 -5.33 -1.17
CA ALA A 36 -3.32 -5.14 -2.61
C ALA A 36 -4.04 -3.83 -2.97
N LEU A 37 -3.66 -3.20 -4.08
CA LEU A 37 -4.43 -2.08 -4.64
C LEU A 37 -5.77 -2.59 -5.17
N SER A 38 -6.82 -1.80 -4.98
CA SER A 38 -8.14 -2.10 -5.55
C SER A 38 -8.24 -1.71 -7.02
N GLU A 39 -7.46 -0.70 -7.43
CA GLU A 39 -7.38 -0.18 -8.79
C GLU A 39 -6.07 -0.58 -9.48
N ASP A 40 -6.04 -0.48 -10.81
CA ASP A 40 -4.81 -0.67 -11.57
C ASP A 40 -3.73 0.33 -11.12
N LEU A 41 -2.49 -0.16 -10.97
CA LEU A 41 -1.37 0.66 -10.51
C LEU A 41 -1.16 1.89 -11.39
N ASN A 42 -1.31 1.77 -12.72
CA ASN A 42 -1.11 2.90 -13.61
C ASN A 42 -2.20 3.96 -13.43
N ALA A 43 -3.45 3.55 -13.20
CA ALA A 43 -4.55 4.48 -12.92
C ALA A 43 -4.34 5.24 -11.60
N VAL A 44 -3.84 4.56 -10.57
CA VAL A 44 -3.46 5.21 -9.29
C VAL A 44 -2.32 6.20 -9.49
N LEU A 45 -1.30 5.83 -10.27
CA LEU A 45 -0.17 6.72 -10.57
C LEU A 45 -0.60 7.94 -11.40
N GLU A 46 -1.51 7.76 -12.36
CA GLU A 46 -2.08 8.84 -13.16
C GLU A 46 -2.88 9.80 -12.27
N ALA A 47 -3.71 9.29 -11.36
CA ALA A 47 -4.46 10.12 -10.42
C ALA A 47 -3.54 10.91 -9.45
N LEU A 48 -2.35 10.38 -9.17
CA LEU A 48 -1.34 11.02 -8.32
C LEU A 48 -0.35 11.88 -9.11
N ASP A 49 -0.43 11.95 -10.44
CA ASP A 49 0.60 12.57 -11.28
C ASP A 49 0.91 14.01 -10.88
N GLU A 50 -0.12 14.85 -10.72
CA GLU A 50 0.05 16.24 -10.27
C GLU A 50 0.66 16.34 -8.87
N THR A 51 0.30 15.43 -7.97
CA THR A 51 0.85 15.39 -6.61
C THR A 51 2.31 14.96 -6.62
N ILE A 52 2.65 13.95 -7.42
CA ILE A 52 4.01 13.46 -7.60
C ILE A 52 4.87 14.54 -8.27
N ALA A 53 4.34 15.25 -9.24
CA ALA A 53 5.03 16.37 -9.89
C ALA A 53 5.30 17.52 -8.90
N ALA A 54 4.36 17.81 -7.99
CA ALA A 54 4.50 18.88 -7.01
C ALA A 54 5.42 18.53 -5.83
N VAL A 55 5.33 17.30 -5.31
CA VAL A 55 6.01 16.89 -4.06
C VAL A 55 7.28 16.07 -4.34
N GLY A 56 7.37 15.45 -5.51
CA GLY A 56 8.45 14.54 -5.90
C GLY A 56 8.35 13.17 -5.24
N VAL A 57 8.91 12.15 -5.89
CA VAL A 57 9.07 10.82 -5.27
C VAL A 57 10.20 10.88 -4.25
N HIS A 58 9.86 10.69 -2.98
CA HIS A 58 10.87 10.71 -1.92
C HIS A 58 11.95 9.65 -2.15
N ARG A 59 13.23 10.00 -1.93
CA ARG A 59 14.40 9.13 -2.18
C ARG A 59 14.31 7.73 -1.56
N SER A 60 13.55 7.57 -0.48
CA SER A 60 13.38 6.27 0.22
C SER A 60 12.61 5.22 -0.58
N VAL A 61 11.88 5.64 -1.61
CA VAL A 61 11.08 4.75 -2.47
C VAL A 61 11.63 4.66 -3.90
N GLN A 62 12.48 5.59 -4.34
CA GLN A 62 13.10 5.56 -5.68
C GLN A 62 13.78 4.22 -5.98
N GLY A 63 14.62 3.70 -5.08
CA GLY A 63 15.31 2.41 -5.29
C GLY A 63 14.42 1.15 -5.28
N ARG A 64 13.11 1.29 -5.03
CA ARG A 64 12.12 0.19 -5.14
C ARG A 64 11.38 0.19 -6.48
N LEU A 65 11.43 1.28 -7.24
CA LEU A 65 10.75 1.41 -8.53
C LEU A 65 11.55 0.75 -9.67
N ASP A 66 12.87 0.60 -9.51
CA ASP A 66 13.77 0.05 -10.54
C ASP A 66 13.84 -1.49 -10.56
N LYS A 67 13.05 -2.20 -9.75
CA LYS A 67 13.08 -3.66 -9.67
C LYS A 67 11.79 -4.28 -10.23
N PRO A 68 11.87 -5.13 -11.27
CA PRO A 68 10.73 -5.93 -11.68
C PRO A 68 10.40 -6.94 -10.57
N TYR A 69 9.13 -7.00 -10.17
CA TYR A 69 8.60 -8.03 -9.26
C TYR A 69 8.41 -9.35 -10.01
#